data_AF-A0A7K4APT3-F1
#
_entry.id   AF-A0A7K4APT3-F1
#
_cell.length_a   1.000
_cell.length_b   1.000
_cell.length_c   1.000
_cell.angle_alpha   90.00
_cell.angle_beta   90.00
_cell.angle_gamma   90.00
#
_symmetry.space_group_name_H-M   'P 1'
#
loop_
_entity.id
_entity.type
_entity.pdbx_description
1 polymer ?
#
loop_
_entity_poly.entity_id
_entity_poly.type
_entity_poly.pdbx_seq_one_letter_code
_entity_poly.pdbx_strand_id
1 'polypeptide(L)'
;MITFSFIARMPNEPRALHRAAEIIKSHGGNIHRVHYDRRIDPYTVFFEGIAPEGAPEAIKNDLQRIGYLQTSLNTLQFLKFHVYLPNEPGQLFAFLGHTSSVGANIAFLDFDDRGNYPERLTVSLTLDNDLIAHQLLEDLKKHFRLEILEYDATGQRLDDTVFYIRFAQELREIIGEAEDDFLMQLLQDSNHIAQELASRNMDPRGVFDDILQTGRTLRNTIEGNFYADVQRYTLNDDVELFCFQLPCGGSIYALRGRDENILFDTGFGIYHWEVVDMLTRYGIDCAQLSRIYITHADADHCGGADMFEAPSVLHPGSVEIIENANRAYKSKMQSSVLGEVYTKLINLFSHFQPPTQVEVLPAVPLRMRGPFPVLAELTAAGICFEVLESLGGHLHGHVFFLAPEAGLLLTGDCLINFASFTPEREQFSTLAKNLMTSVNVDSEMANRERRALMDIAAEIDAALRKEGRRLLICGGHGTVSTLEGKKLATYGAVERYRSDPTYYP
;
A
#
# COMPACT_ATOMS: atom_id res chain seq x y z
N MET A 1 -23.87 21.46 7.20
CA MET A 1 -23.45 20.94 5.89
C MET A 1 -22.76 19.62 6.13
N ILE A 2 -23.09 18.59 5.36
CA ILE A 2 -22.58 17.23 5.47
C ILE A 2 -21.81 16.92 4.18
N THR A 3 -20.61 16.34 4.30
CA THR A 3 -19.83 15.85 3.17
C THR A 3 -20.45 14.56 2.62
N PHE A 4 -20.48 14.42 1.31
CA PHE A 4 -20.93 13.20 0.66
C PHE A 4 -19.95 12.80 -0.44
N SER A 5 -19.87 11.49 -0.68
CA SER A 5 -19.21 10.90 -1.83
C SER A 5 -20.09 9.80 -2.42
N PHE A 6 -20.05 9.62 -3.73
CA PHE A 6 -20.65 8.46 -4.41
C PHE A 6 -20.00 8.21 -5.76
N ILE A 7 -20.14 6.99 -6.24
CA ILE A 7 -19.74 6.57 -7.58
C ILE A 7 -21.02 6.47 -8.42
N ALA A 8 -21.01 7.10 -9.58
CA ALA A 8 -22.10 7.05 -10.53
C ALA A 8 -21.67 6.31 -11.79
N ARG A 9 -22.52 5.41 -12.28
CA ARG A 9 -22.40 4.79 -13.59
C ARG A 9 -23.37 5.48 -14.55
N MET A 10 -22.85 6.26 -15.48
CA MET A 10 -23.63 7.09 -16.39
C MET A 10 -23.65 6.50 -17.79
N PRO A 11 -24.74 6.68 -18.57
CA PRO A 11 -24.73 6.36 -19.98
C PRO A 11 -23.75 7.27 -20.72
N ASN A 12 -23.12 6.73 -21.77
CA ASN A 12 -22.24 7.50 -22.66
C ASN A 12 -23.06 8.29 -23.68
N GLU A 13 -23.87 9.21 -23.17
CA GLU A 13 -24.78 10.06 -23.95
C GLU A 13 -24.57 11.54 -23.60
N PRO A 14 -24.81 12.47 -24.56
CA PRO A 14 -24.78 13.89 -24.27
C PRO A 14 -25.69 14.23 -23.08
N ARG A 15 -25.20 15.13 -22.21
CA ARG A 15 -25.89 15.63 -21.00
C ARG A 15 -26.03 14.64 -19.84
N ALA A 16 -25.47 13.43 -19.90
CA ALA A 16 -25.51 12.49 -18.76
C ALA A 16 -24.95 13.12 -17.46
N LEU A 17 -23.73 13.69 -17.51
CA LEU A 17 -23.13 14.43 -16.39
C LEU A 17 -23.97 15.62 -15.92
N HIS A 18 -24.60 16.34 -16.84
CA HIS A 18 -25.45 17.48 -16.51
C HIS A 18 -26.66 17.02 -15.69
N ARG A 19 -27.25 15.86 -16.00
CA ARG A 19 -28.38 15.32 -15.25
C ARG A 19 -28.02 14.99 -13.80
N ALA A 20 -26.85 14.40 -13.58
CA ALA A 20 -26.36 14.13 -12.23
C ALA A 20 -26.12 15.44 -11.44
N ALA A 21 -25.47 16.42 -12.07
CA ALA A 21 -25.25 17.74 -11.47
C ALA A 21 -26.55 18.49 -11.16
N GLU A 22 -27.59 18.34 -12.00
CA GLU A 22 -28.92 18.91 -11.78
C GLU A 22 -29.58 18.35 -10.51
N ILE A 23 -29.49 17.03 -10.28
CA ILE A 23 -30.00 16.38 -9.06
C ILE A 23 -29.25 16.89 -7.82
N ILE A 24 -27.92 16.93 -7.86
CA ILE A 24 -27.11 17.44 -6.75
C ILE A 24 -27.52 18.88 -6.42
N LYS A 25 -27.64 19.73 -7.44
CA LYS A 25 -28.06 21.13 -7.30
C LYS A 25 -29.47 21.26 -6.75
N SER A 26 -30.43 20.43 -7.19
CA SER A 26 -31.83 20.54 -6.74
C SER A 26 -32.01 20.27 -5.25
N HIS A 27 -31.10 19.51 -4.65
CA HIS A 27 -31.06 19.24 -3.21
C HIS A 27 -30.14 20.21 -2.44
N GLY A 28 -29.68 21.29 -3.07
CA GLY A 28 -28.79 22.28 -2.44
C GLY A 28 -27.35 21.80 -2.25
N GLY A 29 -26.95 20.73 -2.94
CA GLY A 29 -25.60 20.21 -2.91
C GLY A 29 -24.63 21.07 -3.73
N ASN A 30 -23.38 21.15 -3.27
CA ASN A 30 -22.25 21.72 -3.98
C ASN A 30 -21.20 20.63 -4.24
N ILE A 31 -20.67 20.58 -5.47
CA ILE A 31 -19.63 19.63 -5.88
C ILE A 31 -18.26 20.24 -5.56
N HIS A 32 -17.44 19.54 -4.80
CA HIS A 32 -16.04 19.90 -4.53
C HIS A 32 -15.08 19.18 -5.46
N ARG A 33 -15.37 17.91 -5.76
CA ARG A 33 -14.58 17.08 -6.66
C ARG A 33 -15.50 16.32 -7.61
N VAL A 34 -15.09 16.28 -8.88
CA VAL A 34 -15.63 15.34 -9.85
C VAL A 34 -14.46 14.78 -10.65
N HIS A 35 -14.44 13.47 -10.84
CA HIS A 35 -13.47 12.82 -11.72
C HIS A 35 -14.18 11.89 -12.70
N TYR A 36 -13.91 12.10 -13.98
CA TYR A 36 -14.36 11.29 -15.09
C TYR A 36 -13.24 11.28 -16.13
N ASP A 37 -12.72 10.11 -16.43
CA ASP A 37 -11.75 9.92 -17.49
C ASP A 37 -12.18 8.74 -18.36
N ARG A 38 -12.72 9.09 -19.53
CA ARG A 38 -13.19 8.12 -20.52
C ARG A 38 -12.09 7.15 -20.99
N ARG A 39 -10.81 7.52 -20.83
CA ARG A 39 -9.67 6.65 -21.16
C ARG A 39 -9.48 5.53 -20.13
N ILE A 40 -9.97 5.71 -18.91
CA ILE A 40 -9.90 4.71 -17.84
C ILE A 40 -11.19 3.90 -17.83
N ASP A 41 -12.33 4.58 -17.69
CA ASP A 41 -13.66 3.96 -17.69
C ASP A 41 -14.65 4.98 -18.31
N PRO A 42 -15.34 4.62 -19.40
CA PRO A 42 -16.24 5.51 -20.13
C PRO A 42 -17.59 5.75 -19.45
N TYR A 43 -17.92 5.01 -18.39
CA TYR A 43 -19.22 5.08 -17.72
C TYR A 43 -19.12 5.48 -16.24
N THR A 44 -17.96 5.29 -15.61
CA THR A 44 -17.79 5.56 -14.17
C THR A 44 -17.37 7.00 -13.89
N VAL A 45 -18.08 7.66 -12.97
CA VAL A 45 -17.82 9.03 -12.52
C VAL A 45 -17.81 9.08 -10.99
N PHE A 46 -16.82 9.75 -10.42
CA PHE A 46 -16.69 9.95 -8.98
C PHE A 46 -17.14 11.37 -8.62
N PHE A 47 -17.98 11.49 -7.59
CA PHE A 47 -18.42 12.78 -7.04
C PHE A 47 -18.11 12.87 -5.56
N GLU A 48 -17.63 14.04 -5.15
CA GLU A 48 -17.56 14.45 -3.75
C GLU A 48 -18.05 15.89 -3.60
N GLY A 49 -18.76 16.16 -2.51
CA GLY A 49 -19.39 17.43 -2.30
C GLY A 49 -19.85 17.64 -0.87
N ILE A 50 -20.56 18.75 -0.66
CA ILE A 50 -21.28 19.04 0.58
C ILE A 50 -22.74 19.34 0.28
N ALA A 51 -23.63 18.94 1.17
CA ALA A 51 -25.04 19.27 1.07
C ALA A 51 -25.65 19.56 2.47
N PRO A 52 -26.85 20.15 2.54
CA PRO A 52 -27.61 20.24 3.80
C PRO A 52 -27.86 18.86 4.42
N GLU A 53 -28.17 18.82 5.71
CA GLU A 53 -28.51 17.56 6.38
C GLU A 53 -29.72 16.87 5.73
N GLY A 54 -29.63 15.54 5.54
CA GLY A 54 -30.64 14.72 4.83
C GLY A 54 -30.63 14.83 3.29
N ALA A 55 -29.92 15.81 2.72
CA ALA A 55 -29.79 15.95 1.26
C ALA A 55 -28.91 14.87 0.59
N PRO A 56 -27.80 14.38 1.19
CA PRO A 56 -27.00 13.31 0.57
C PRO A 56 -27.83 12.05 0.25
N GLU A 57 -28.68 11.61 1.17
CA GLU A 57 -29.57 10.47 0.99
C GLU A 57 -30.61 10.74 -0.10
N ALA A 58 -31.18 11.95 -0.15
CA ALA A 58 -32.11 12.35 -1.21
C ALA A 58 -31.43 12.36 -2.60
N ILE A 59 -30.19 12.84 -2.68
CA ILE A 59 -29.36 12.82 -3.90
C ILE A 59 -29.12 11.38 -4.34
N LYS A 60 -28.68 10.50 -3.43
CA LYS A 60 -28.46 9.07 -3.71
C LYS A 60 -29.74 8.41 -4.23
N ASN A 61 -30.88 8.64 -3.57
CA ASN A 61 -32.17 8.08 -3.98
C ASN A 61 -32.61 8.54 -5.39
N ASP A 62 -32.44 9.82 -5.71
CA ASP A 62 -32.80 10.35 -7.03
C ASP A 62 -31.85 9.86 -8.13
N LEU A 63 -30.55 9.74 -7.83
CA LEU A 63 -29.58 9.12 -8.74
C LEU A 63 -29.88 7.64 -8.97
N GLN A 64 -30.27 6.90 -7.92
CA GLN A 64 -30.67 5.51 -8.04
C GLN A 64 -31.94 5.37 -8.88
N ARG A 65 -32.92 6.27 -8.73
CA ARG A 65 -34.17 6.26 -9.52
C ARG A 65 -33.93 6.40 -11.02
N ILE A 66 -32.87 7.11 -11.42
CA ILE A 66 -32.49 7.24 -12.83
C ILE A 66 -31.43 6.21 -13.27
N GLY A 67 -31.09 5.25 -12.40
CA GLY A 67 -30.12 4.18 -12.69
C GLY A 67 -28.66 4.62 -12.68
N TYR A 68 -28.34 5.80 -12.13
CA TYR A 68 -26.98 6.34 -12.14
C TYR A 68 -26.16 5.93 -10.92
N LEU A 69 -26.78 5.65 -9.78
CA LEU A 69 -26.04 5.32 -8.56
C LEU A 69 -25.47 3.91 -8.63
N GLN A 70 -24.14 3.78 -8.54
CA GLN A 70 -23.49 2.49 -8.36
C GLN A 70 -23.53 2.13 -6.87
N THR A 71 -24.23 1.06 -6.52
CA THR A 71 -24.42 0.60 -5.12
C THR A 71 -23.86 -0.79 -4.85
N SER A 72 -23.47 -1.52 -5.89
CA SER A 72 -22.84 -2.83 -5.74
C SER A 72 -21.73 -3.01 -6.77
N LEU A 73 -20.80 -3.92 -6.48
CA LEU A 73 -19.73 -4.34 -7.39
C LEU A 73 -20.04 -5.76 -7.87
N ASN A 74 -21.15 -5.91 -8.62
CA ASN A 74 -21.55 -7.22 -9.15
C ASN A 74 -20.41 -7.81 -10.01
N THR A 75 -20.16 -9.11 -9.84
CA THR A 75 -19.17 -9.85 -10.62
C THR A 75 -19.64 -9.99 -12.05
N LEU A 76 -19.06 -9.20 -12.95
CA LEU A 76 -19.38 -9.28 -14.37
C LEU A 76 -18.76 -10.55 -14.99
N GLN A 77 -19.53 -11.19 -15.86
CA GLN A 77 -19.10 -12.32 -16.66
C GLN A 77 -18.64 -11.86 -18.03
N PHE A 78 -17.48 -12.35 -18.48
CA PHE A 78 -17.01 -12.14 -19.85
C PHE A 78 -17.23 -13.40 -20.69
N LEU A 79 -17.84 -13.22 -21.85
CA LEU A 79 -18.05 -14.27 -22.84
C LEU A 79 -17.44 -13.87 -24.16
N LYS A 80 -16.64 -14.76 -24.74
CA LYS A 80 -16.15 -14.63 -26.11
C LYS A 80 -16.40 -15.92 -26.88
N PHE A 81 -17.03 -15.79 -28.05
CA PHE A 81 -17.44 -16.93 -28.83
C PHE A 81 -17.60 -16.57 -30.30
N HIS A 82 -17.61 -17.59 -31.14
CA HIS A 82 -18.05 -17.49 -32.52
C HIS A 82 -19.53 -17.85 -32.63
N VAL A 83 -20.26 -17.08 -33.41
CA VAL A 83 -21.64 -17.36 -33.84
C VAL A 83 -21.62 -17.50 -35.35
N TYR A 84 -22.22 -18.56 -35.87
CA TYR A 84 -22.37 -18.73 -37.31
C TYR A 84 -23.69 -18.13 -37.76
N LEU A 85 -23.62 -16.98 -38.42
CA LEU A 85 -24.74 -16.23 -38.96
C LEU A 85 -24.74 -16.34 -40.49
N PRO A 86 -25.79 -16.92 -41.11
CA PRO A 86 -25.94 -16.90 -42.56
C PRO A 86 -25.85 -15.46 -43.09
N ASN A 87 -25.25 -15.28 -44.27
CA ASN A 87 -25.18 -13.95 -44.89
C ASN A 87 -26.53 -13.58 -45.55
N GLU A 88 -27.54 -13.37 -44.71
CA GLU A 88 -28.91 -13.05 -45.10
C GLU A 88 -29.40 -11.77 -44.41
N PRO A 89 -30.33 -11.01 -45.03
CA PRO A 89 -30.89 -9.81 -44.42
C PRO A 89 -31.47 -10.05 -43.02
N GLY A 90 -31.00 -9.27 -42.03
CA GLY A 90 -31.56 -9.25 -40.68
C GLY A 90 -30.93 -10.23 -39.67
N GLN A 91 -29.98 -11.07 -40.07
CA GLN A 91 -29.38 -12.07 -39.16
C GLN A 91 -28.65 -11.44 -37.96
N LEU A 92 -27.87 -10.36 -38.20
CA LEU A 92 -27.26 -9.62 -37.10
C LEU A 92 -28.31 -8.97 -36.19
N PHE A 93 -29.42 -8.45 -36.73
CA PHE A 93 -30.50 -7.86 -35.93
C PHE A 93 -31.15 -8.91 -35.02
N ALA A 94 -31.43 -10.11 -35.55
CA ALA A 94 -31.97 -11.22 -34.77
C ALA A 94 -31.02 -11.59 -33.63
N PHE A 95 -29.74 -11.79 -33.92
CA PHE A 95 -28.71 -12.06 -32.92
C PHE A 95 -28.66 -10.99 -31.83
N LEU A 96 -28.59 -9.71 -32.22
CA LEU A 96 -28.54 -8.59 -31.28
C LEU A 96 -29.79 -8.51 -30.40
N GLY A 97 -30.95 -8.93 -30.91
CA GLY A 97 -32.18 -9.03 -30.12
C GLY A 97 -32.03 -9.93 -28.89
N HIS A 98 -31.37 -11.09 -29.05
CA HIS A 98 -31.09 -12.01 -27.94
C HIS A 98 -30.16 -11.38 -26.90
N THR A 99 -29.06 -10.76 -27.34
CA THR A 99 -28.10 -10.12 -26.44
C THR A 99 -28.69 -8.91 -25.72
N SER A 100 -29.49 -8.08 -26.41
CA SER A 100 -30.14 -6.91 -25.80
C SER A 100 -31.24 -7.31 -24.81
N SER A 101 -31.94 -8.43 -25.03
CA SER A 101 -33.04 -8.88 -24.15
C SER A 101 -32.59 -9.23 -22.72
N VAL A 102 -31.32 -9.60 -22.57
CA VAL A 102 -30.69 -9.93 -21.28
C VAL A 102 -29.81 -8.79 -20.75
N GLY A 103 -29.80 -7.64 -21.43
CA GLY A 103 -28.96 -6.49 -21.04
C GLY A 103 -27.46 -6.70 -21.26
N ALA A 104 -27.04 -7.60 -22.15
CA ALA A 104 -25.62 -7.83 -22.42
C ALA A 104 -24.97 -6.58 -23.02
N ASN A 105 -23.81 -6.20 -22.51
CA ASN A 105 -23.00 -5.12 -23.08
C ASN A 105 -21.96 -5.71 -24.04
N ILE A 106 -22.04 -5.33 -25.31
CA ILE A 106 -21.19 -5.87 -26.38
C ILE A 106 -19.88 -5.10 -26.40
N ALA A 107 -18.79 -5.81 -26.12
CA ALA A 107 -17.43 -5.28 -26.15
C ALA A 107 -16.84 -5.30 -27.56
N PHE A 108 -17.14 -6.33 -28.34
CA PHE A 108 -16.54 -6.54 -29.67
C PHE A 108 -17.47 -7.33 -30.60
N LEU A 109 -17.49 -6.91 -31.87
CA LEU A 109 -18.13 -7.63 -32.97
C LEU A 109 -17.22 -7.54 -34.20
N ASP A 110 -17.00 -8.68 -34.85
CA ASP A 110 -16.28 -8.75 -36.13
C ASP A 110 -16.89 -9.82 -37.04
N PHE A 111 -17.25 -9.39 -38.25
CA PHE A 111 -17.84 -10.23 -39.28
C PHE A 111 -17.31 -9.77 -40.64
N ASP A 112 -16.76 -10.71 -41.41
CA ASP A 112 -16.29 -10.46 -42.77
C ASP A 112 -16.72 -11.62 -43.67
N ASP A 113 -17.68 -11.36 -44.56
CA ASP A 113 -18.18 -12.34 -45.51
C ASP A 113 -17.17 -12.70 -46.60
N ARG A 114 -16.15 -11.85 -46.80
CA ARG A 114 -15.05 -12.06 -47.77
C ARG A 114 -13.79 -12.60 -47.10
N GLY A 115 -13.81 -12.76 -45.78
CA GLY A 115 -12.69 -13.24 -45.00
C GLY A 115 -12.47 -14.75 -45.10
N ASN A 116 -11.52 -15.26 -44.32
CA ASN A 116 -11.18 -16.68 -44.28
C ASN A 116 -12.29 -17.58 -43.70
N TYR A 117 -13.28 -16.98 -43.04
CA TYR A 117 -14.39 -17.68 -42.37
C TYR A 117 -15.72 -16.98 -42.69
N PRO A 118 -16.25 -17.16 -43.91
CA PRO A 118 -17.55 -16.61 -44.26
C PRO A 118 -18.62 -17.12 -43.27
N GLU A 119 -19.60 -16.27 -42.95
CA GLU A 119 -20.69 -16.53 -41.99
C GLU A 119 -20.27 -16.57 -40.50
N ARG A 120 -18.99 -16.35 -40.17
CA ARG A 120 -18.55 -16.36 -38.78
C ARG A 120 -18.51 -14.96 -38.18
N LEU A 121 -19.40 -14.70 -37.23
CA LEU A 121 -19.35 -13.53 -36.36
C LEU A 121 -18.53 -13.87 -35.10
N THR A 122 -17.50 -13.08 -34.82
CA THR A 122 -16.78 -13.12 -33.54
C THR A 122 -17.41 -12.11 -32.60
N VAL A 123 -17.78 -12.54 -31.39
CA VAL A 123 -18.46 -11.73 -30.39
C VAL A 123 -17.70 -11.77 -29.07
N SER A 124 -17.55 -10.62 -28.43
CA SER A 124 -17.23 -10.53 -27.00
C SER A 124 -18.28 -9.70 -26.29
N LEU A 125 -18.75 -10.16 -25.13
CA LEU A 125 -19.79 -9.48 -24.36
C LEU A 125 -19.57 -9.61 -22.85
N THR A 126 -20.14 -8.65 -22.11
CA THR A 126 -20.11 -8.55 -20.65
C THR A 126 -21.53 -8.61 -20.09
N LEU A 127 -21.71 -9.33 -18.99
CA LEU A 127 -23.01 -9.64 -18.39
C LEU A 127 -22.96 -9.53 -16.87
N ASP A 128 -24.10 -9.28 -16.23
CA ASP A 128 -24.16 -8.96 -14.80
C ASP A 128 -23.84 -10.12 -13.85
N ASN A 129 -24.08 -11.38 -14.25
CA ASN A 129 -23.82 -12.57 -13.44
C ASN A 129 -23.87 -13.88 -14.24
N ASP A 130 -23.45 -14.98 -13.59
CA ASP A 130 -23.43 -16.35 -14.16
C ASP A 130 -24.81 -16.83 -14.65
N LEU A 131 -25.88 -16.50 -13.92
CA LEU A 131 -27.22 -16.96 -14.27
C LEU A 131 -27.66 -16.37 -15.61
N ILE A 132 -27.44 -15.07 -15.81
CA ILE A 132 -27.78 -14.38 -17.05
C ILE A 132 -26.87 -14.85 -18.20
N ALA A 133 -25.58 -15.06 -17.93
CA ALA A 133 -24.65 -15.62 -18.91
C ALA A 133 -25.09 -17.00 -19.40
N HIS A 134 -25.47 -17.88 -18.45
CA HIS A 134 -25.98 -19.20 -18.77
C HIS A 134 -27.29 -19.14 -19.56
N GLN A 135 -28.23 -18.27 -19.16
CA GLN A 135 -29.50 -18.06 -19.87
C GLN A 135 -29.29 -17.61 -21.31
N LEU A 136 -28.39 -16.65 -21.54
CA LEU A 136 -28.07 -16.17 -22.88
C LEU A 136 -27.46 -17.28 -23.75
N LEU A 137 -26.50 -18.04 -23.22
CA LEU A 137 -25.88 -19.12 -23.97
C LEU A 137 -26.88 -20.21 -24.36
N GLU A 138 -27.74 -20.62 -23.43
CA GLU A 138 -28.78 -21.62 -23.71
C GLU A 138 -29.82 -21.13 -24.71
N ASP A 139 -30.13 -19.83 -24.71
CA ASP A 139 -31.02 -19.25 -25.70
C ASP A 139 -30.36 -19.14 -27.10
N LEU A 140 -29.12 -18.68 -27.15
CA LEU A 140 -28.36 -18.58 -28.41
C LEU A 140 -28.15 -19.96 -29.06
N LYS A 141 -27.86 -21.02 -28.28
CA LYS A 141 -27.67 -22.39 -28.80
C LYS A 141 -28.90 -22.96 -29.51
N LYS A 142 -30.11 -22.48 -29.17
CA LYS A 142 -31.36 -22.93 -29.83
C LYS A 142 -31.51 -22.37 -31.24
N HIS A 143 -30.90 -21.23 -31.51
CA HIS A 143 -31.11 -20.46 -32.73
C HIS A 143 -29.88 -20.43 -33.64
N PHE A 144 -28.68 -20.53 -33.05
CA PHE A 144 -27.41 -20.39 -33.75
C PHE A 144 -26.44 -21.52 -33.40
N ARG A 145 -25.57 -21.86 -34.36
CA ARG A 145 -24.38 -22.65 -34.05
C ARG A 145 -23.37 -21.75 -33.33
N LEU A 146 -22.90 -22.20 -32.18
CA LEU A 146 -21.92 -21.50 -31.36
C LEU A 146 -20.64 -22.31 -31.20
N GLU A 147 -19.52 -21.60 -31.11
CA GLU A 147 -18.24 -22.12 -30.64
C GLU A 147 -17.74 -21.20 -29.53
N ILE A 148 -17.82 -21.67 -28.29
CA ILE A 148 -17.34 -20.89 -27.14
C ILE A 148 -15.82 -20.90 -27.18
N LEU A 149 -15.24 -19.72 -27.29
CA LEU A 149 -13.79 -19.54 -27.22
C LEU A 149 -13.35 -19.34 -25.77
N GLU A 150 -14.21 -18.67 -24.99
CA GLU A 150 -13.85 -18.15 -23.70
C GLU A 150 -15.05 -17.88 -22.81
N TYR A 151 -14.92 -18.27 -21.55
CA TYR A 151 -15.81 -17.90 -20.46
C TYR A 151 -14.96 -17.54 -19.26
N ASP A 152 -15.05 -16.29 -18.80
CA ASP A 152 -14.29 -15.81 -17.65
C ASP A 152 -15.24 -15.23 -16.59
N ALA A 153 -15.31 -15.94 -15.47
CA ALA A 153 -16.05 -15.55 -14.27
C ALA A 153 -15.21 -14.77 -13.25
N THR A 154 -13.91 -14.63 -13.49
CA THR A 154 -12.98 -13.91 -12.62
C THR A 154 -12.93 -12.41 -12.91
N GLY A 155 -13.42 -11.98 -14.08
CA GLY A 155 -13.42 -10.58 -14.52
C GLY A 155 -12.07 -10.08 -15.05
N GLN A 156 -11.02 -10.91 -15.06
CA GLN A 156 -9.68 -10.55 -15.52
C GLN A 156 -9.63 -10.16 -17.00
N ARG A 157 -10.58 -10.65 -17.81
CA ARG A 157 -10.63 -10.43 -19.26
C ARG A 157 -11.67 -9.40 -19.71
N LEU A 158 -12.27 -8.69 -18.75
CA LEU A 158 -13.13 -7.55 -19.03
C LEU A 158 -12.34 -6.42 -19.71
N ASP A 159 -13.00 -5.73 -20.65
CA ASP A 159 -12.40 -4.59 -21.35
C ASP A 159 -12.36 -3.33 -20.47
N ASP A 160 -11.76 -2.26 -21.00
CA ASP A 160 -11.63 -0.96 -20.31
C ASP A 160 -12.99 -0.29 -20.04
N THR A 161 -14.13 -0.85 -20.49
CA THR A 161 -15.45 -0.28 -20.19
C THR A 161 -15.92 -0.49 -18.77
N VAL A 162 -15.23 -1.37 -18.02
CA VAL A 162 -15.57 -1.74 -16.63
C VAL A 162 -14.33 -1.82 -15.74
N PHE A 163 -13.32 -1.00 -16.05
CA PHE A 163 -12.02 -1.00 -15.38
C PHE A 163 -12.11 -0.98 -13.85
N TYR A 164 -12.93 -0.08 -13.26
CA TYR A 164 -13.02 0.04 -11.80
C TYR A 164 -13.64 -1.18 -11.13
N ILE A 165 -14.50 -1.92 -11.84
CA ILE A 165 -15.06 -3.19 -11.35
C ILE A 165 -13.95 -4.24 -11.28
N ARG A 166 -13.14 -4.37 -12.35
CA ARG A 166 -11.98 -5.28 -12.37
C ARG A 166 -10.98 -4.93 -11.26
N PHE A 167 -10.63 -3.65 -11.13
CA PHE A 167 -9.72 -3.19 -10.08
C PHE A 167 -10.27 -3.50 -8.68
N ALA A 168 -11.58 -3.33 -8.44
CA ALA A 168 -12.19 -3.70 -7.16
C ALA A 168 -12.16 -5.20 -6.88
N GLN A 169 -12.32 -6.04 -7.91
CA GLN A 169 -12.20 -7.49 -7.79
C GLN A 169 -10.77 -7.90 -7.43
N GLU A 170 -9.78 -7.34 -8.11
CA GLU A 170 -8.36 -7.59 -7.80
C GLU A 170 -8.00 -7.10 -6.38
N LEU A 171 -8.56 -5.98 -5.93
CA LEU A 171 -8.42 -5.54 -4.54
C LEU A 171 -9.05 -6.52 -3.55
N ARG A 172 -10.25 -7.03 -3.84
CA ARG A 172 -10.94 -8.03 -3.00
C ARG A 172 -10.11 -9.30 -2.84
N GLU A 173 -9.42 -9.74 -3.90
CA GLU A 173 -8.49 -10.86 -3.78
C GLU A 173 -7.38 -10.57 -2.76
N ILE A 174 -6.85 -9.35 -2.72
CA ILE A 174 -5.75 -8.96 -1.81
C ILE A 174 -6.22 -8.86 -0.36
N ILE A 175 -7.37 -8.20 -0.12
CA ILE A 175 -7.81 -7.82 1.23
C ILE A 175 -8.81 -8.80 1.86
N GLY A 176 -9.32 -9.78 1.08
CA GLY A 176 -10.27 -10.79 1.55
C GLY A 176 -11.74 -10.38 1.41
N GLU A 177 -12.60 -10.91 2.29
CA GLU A 177 -14.05 -10.65 2.30
C GLU A 177 -14.38 -9.22 2.75
N ALA A 178 -14.06 -8.23 1.92
CA ALA A 178 -14.44 -6.84 2.13
C ALA A 178 -15.86 -6.57 1.63
N GLU A 179 -16.63 -5.83 2.43
CA GLU A 179 -17.95 -5.34 2.05
C GLU A 179 -17.87 -4.37 0.86
N ASP A 180 -18.93 -4.34 0.04
CA ASP A 180 -18.99 -3.47 -1.15
C ASP A 180 -18.81 -1.99 -0.79
N ASP A 181 -19.41 -1.52 0.31
CA ASP A 181 -19.27 -0.12 0.76
C ASP A 181 -17.81 0.24 1.05
N PHE A 182 -17.06 -0.67 1.67
CA PHE A 182 -15.64 -0.48 1.93
C PHE A 182 -14.83 -0.42 0.62
N LEU A 183 -15.07 -1.35 -0.30
CA LEU A 183 -14.39 -1.37 -1.60
C LEU A 183 -14.69 -0.11 -2.41
N MET A 184 -15.93 0.38 -2.38
CA MET A 184 -16.31 1.61 -3.05
C MET A 184 -15.60 2.83 -2.47
N GLN A 185 -15.39 2.88 -1.15
CA GLN A 185 -14.56 3.92 -0.54
C GLN A 185 -13.09 3.79 -0.98
N LEU A 186 -12.55 2.57 -1.04
CA LEU A 186 -11.19 2.31 -1.50
C LEU A 186 -10.96 2.69 -2.97
N LEU A 187 -11.98 2.50 -3.82
CA LEU A 187 -12.01 2.97 -5.20
C LEU A 187 -11.96 4.50 -5.28
N GLN A 188 -12.74 5.20 -4.45
CA GLN A 188 -12.72 6.67 -4.39
C GLN A 188 -11.35 7.21 -4.00
N ASP A 189 -10.75 6.60 -2.97
CA ASP A 189 -9.42 6.90 -2.45
C ASP A 189 -8.36 6.68 -3.54
N SER A 190 -8.34 5.51 -4.16
CA SER A 190 -7.41 5.17 -5.25
C SER A 190 -7.56 6.11 -6.45
N ASN A 191 -8.81 6.45 -6.82
CA ASN A 191 -9.10 7.44 -7.85
C ASN A 191 -8.61 8.85 -7.48
N HIS A 192 -8.51 9.17 -6.19
CA HIS A 192 -7.94 10.43 -5.74
C HIS A 192 -6.43 10.51 -6.02
N ILE A 193 -5.68 9.42 -5.75
CA ILE A 193 -4.27 9.31 -6.13
C ILE A 193 -4.13 9.46 -7.65
N ALA A 194 -4.92 8.71 -8.41
CA ALA A 194 -4.88 8.74 -9.87
C ALA A 194 -5.10 10.15 -10.44
N GLN A 195 -6.10 10.88 -9.94
CA GLN A 195 -6.39 12.25 -10.38
C GLN A 195 -5.25 13.23 -10.04
N GLU A 196 -4.71 13.14 -8.82
CA GLU A 196 -3.64 14.02 -8.36
C GLU A 196 -2.33 13.78 -9.12
N LEU A 197 -1.99 12.52 -9.42
CA LEU A 197 -0.82 12.18 -10.24
C LEU A 197 -1.03 12.48 -11.73
N ALA A 198 -2.25 12.31 -12.26
CA ALA A 198 -2.60 12.69 -13.62
C ALA A 198 -2.42 14.20 -13.87
N SER A 199 -2.72 15.03 -12.87
CA SER A 199 -2.46 16.48 -12.93
C SER A 199 -0.96 16.81 -13.13
N ARG A 200 -0.08 15.84 -12.86
CA ARG A 200 1.38 15.90 -13.04
C ARG A 200 1.85 15.18 -14.31
N ASN A 201 0.95 14.87 -15.24
CA ASN A 201 1.19 14.13 -16.49
C ASN A 201 1.66 12.67 -16.31
N MET A 202 1.28 12.03 -15.20
CA MET A 202 1.47 10.58 -15.02
C MET A 202 0.25 9.80 -15.54
N ASP A 203 0.46 8.57 -16.00
CA ASP A 203 -0.64 7.69 -16.43
C ASP A 203 -1.38 7.13 -15.21
N PRO A 204 -2.69 7.40 -15.05
CA PRO A 204 -3.53 6.81 -14.02
C PRO A 204 -3.44 5.28 -13.93
N ARG A 205 -3.28 4.58 -15.07
CA ARG A 205 -3.27 3.11 -15.08
C ARG A 205 -2.09 2.53 -14.31
N GLY A 206 -0.90 3.12 -14.49
CA GLY A 206 0.29 2.73 -13.74
C GLY A 206 0.11 2.91 -12.23
N VAL A 207 -0.68 3.88 -11.77
CA VAL A 207 -0.98 4.09 -10.35
C VAL A 207 -1.81 2.93 -9.79
N PHE A 208 -2.86 2.51 -10.50
CA PHE A 208 -3.68 1.37 -10.07
C PHE A 208 -2.86 0.08 -10.07
N ASP A 209 -1.99 -0.10 -11.06
CA ASP A 209 -1.05 -1.23 -11.12
C ASP A 209 -0.08 -1.21 -9.93
N ASP A 210 0.48 -0.06 -9.56
CA ASP A 210 1.37 0.10 -8.40
C ASP A 210 0.65 -0.22 -7.08
N ILE A 211 -0.62 0.18 -6.93
CA ILE A 211 -1.46 -0.15 -5.76
C ILE A 211 -1.65 -1.66 -5.66
N LEU A 212 -2.07 -2.32 -6.74
CA LEU A 212 -2.26 -3.77 -6.77
C LEU A 212 -0.95 -4.51 -6.52
N GLN A 213 0.14 -4.05 -7.14
CA GLN A 213 1.45 -4.64 -6.98
C GLN A 213 1.93 -4.54 -5.52
N THR A 214 1.66 -3.43 -4.85
CA THR A 214 1.99 -3.25 -3.42
C THR A 214 1.29 -4.32 -2.57
N GLY A 215 -0.04 -4.43 -2.70
CA GLY A 215 -0.82 -5.40 -1.94
C GLY A 215 -0.48 -6.87 -2.29
N ARG A 216 -0.32 -7.19 -3.57
CA ARG A 216 0.10 -8.52 -4.04
C ARG A 216 1.47 -8.90 -3.53
N THR A 217 2.43 -7.97 -3.54
CA THR A 217 3.79 -8.27 -3.08
C THR A 217 3.76 -8.64 -1.60
N LEU A 218 3.11 -7.84 -0.74
CA LEU A 218 2.96 -8.14 0.69
C LEU A 218 2.30 -9.49 0.94
N ARG A 219 1.22 -9.79 0.21
CA ARG A 219 0.52 -11.08 0.34
C ARG A 219 1.34 -12.28 -0.18
N ASN A 220 2.21 -12.08 -1.16
CA ASN A 220 3.00 -13.17 -1.74
C ASN A 220 4.28 -13.47 -0.96
N THR A 221 4.59 -12.69 0.08
CA THR A 221 5.83 -12.80 0.88
C THR A 221 5.58 -13.22 2.33
N ILE A 222 4.39 -13.73 2.65
CA ILE A 222 4.05 -14.36 3.94
C ILE A 222 4.17 -15.89 3.85
N GLU A 223 3.96 -16.57 4.99
CA GLU A 223 3.93 -18.02 5.11
C GLU A 223 5.20 -18.68 4.55
N GLY A 224 5.08 -19.75 3.75
CA GLY A 224 6.20 -20.46 3.14
C GLY A 224 7.05 -19.64 2.15
N ASN A 225 6.58 -18.45 1.75
CA ASN A 225 7.34 -17.54 0.89
C ASN A 225 8.13 -16.48 1.67
N PHE A 226 7.89 -16.34 2.97
CA PHE A 226 8.59 -15.37 3.80
C PHE A 226 10.10 -15.68 3.88
N TYR A 227 10.89 -14.61 3.89
CA TYR A 227 12.32 -14.67 4.02
C TYR A 227 12.86 -13.45 4.73
N ALA A 228 14.08 -13.54 5.25
CA ALA A 228 14.81 -12.36 5.69
C ALA A 228 16.30 -12.50 5.39
N ASP A 229 16.98 -11.39 5.16
CA ASP A 229 18.44 -11.38 5.20
C ASP A 229 18.90 -10.94 6.58
N VAL A 230 19.69 -11.80 7.23
CA VAL A 230 20.03 -11.70 8.64
C VAL A 230 21.51 -11.39 8.78
N GLN A 231 21.82 -10.42 9.62
CA GLN A 231 23.19 -10.12 10.03
C GLN A 231 23.27 -10.18 11.56
N ARG A 232 24.40 -10.65 12.07
CA ARG A 232 24.64 -10.83 13.51
C ARG A 232 26.00 -10.26 13.91
N TYR A 233 26.03 -9.54 15.02
CA TYR A 233 27.25 -8.94 15.59
C TYR A 233 27.30 -9.15 17.09
N THR A 234 28.43 -9.67 17.59
CA THR A 234 28.72 -9.69 19.02
C THR A 234 29.25 -8.32 19.43
N LEU A 235 28.53 -7.63 20.32
CA LEU A 235 28.90 -6.29 20.77
C LEU A 235 29.83 -6.32 21.97
N ASN A 236 29.55 -7.26 22.89
CA ASN A 236 30.38 -7.62 24.04
C ASN A 236 30.05 -9.07 24.45
N ASP A 237 30.62 -9.55 25.55
CA ASP A 237 30.47 -10.94 26.00
C ASP A 237 29.02 -11.36 26.31
N ASP A 238 28.14 -10.40 26.60
CA ASP A 238 26.77 -10.64 27.06
C ASP A 238 25.68 -10.16 26.07
N VAL A 239 26.06 -9.47 24.97
CA VAL A 239 25.10 -8.82 24.07
C VAL A 239 25.42 -9.04 22.60
N GLU A 240 24.41 -9.48 21.85
CA GLU A 240 24.43 -9.59 20.40
C GLU A 240 23.40 -8.68 19.74
N LEU A 241 23.79 -8.06 18.63
CA LEU A 241 22.90 -7.34 17.72
C LEU A 241 22.53 -8.22 16.53
N PHE A 242 21.24 -8.23 16.21
CA PHE A 242 20.71 -8.80 14.98
C PHE A 242 20.08 -7.70 14.12
N CYS A 243 20.22 -7.83 12.81
CA CYS A 243 19.48 -7.08 11.81
C CYS A 243 18.74 -8.07 10.92
N PHE A 244 17.43 -7.91 10.81
CA PHE A 244 16.54 -8.70 9.99
C PHE A 244 15.96 -7.82 8.88
N GLN A 245 16.45 -8.00 7.67
CA GLN A 245 15.93 -7.30 6.49
C GLN A 245 14.76 -8.11 5.93
N LEU A 246 13.54 -7.61 6.11
CA LEU A 246 12.30 -8.31 5.71
C LEU A 246 12.13 -8.36 4.18
N PRO A 247 11.17 -9.12 3.63
CA PRO A 247 10.91 -9.14 2.19
C PRO A 247 10.50 -7.77 1.64
N CYS A 248 9.71 -7.03 2.43
CA CYS A 248 9.21 -5.69 2.13
C CYS A 248 9.28 -4.83 3.39
N GLY A 249 9.46 -3.52 3.21
CA GLY A 249 9.46 -2.56 4.31
C GLY A 249 10.76 -2.53 5.12
N GLY A 250 10.67 -1.90 6.29
CA GLY A 250 11.73 -1.66 7.25
C GLY A 250 12.39 -2.93 7.81
N SER A 251 13.62 -2.76 8.28
CA SER A 251 14.39 -3.79 8.95
C SER A 251 14.06 -3.81 10.43
N ILE A 252 14.03 -4.99 11.02
CA ILE A 252 13.89 -5.17 12.47
C ILE A 252 15.28 -5.36 13.06
N TYR A 253 15.58 -4.63 14.14
CA TYR A 253 16.80 -4.86 14.90
C TYR A 253 16.46 -5.48 16.24
N ALA A 254 17.28 -6.41 16.70
CA ALA A 254 17.13 -7.00 18.02
C ALA A 254 18.45 -6.96 18.79
N LEU A 255 18.40 -6.54 20.05
CA LEU A 255 19.47 -6.81 21.01
C LEU A 255 19.06 -8.02 21.83
N ARG A 256 19.90 -9.05 21.77
CA ARG A 256 19.82 -10.19 22.68
C ARG A 256 20.82 -9.98 23.81
N GLY A 257 20.31 -9.69 24.99
CA GLY A 257 21.09 -9.64 26.22
C GLY A 257 20.99 -10.93 27.02
N ARG A 258 21.65 -10.95 28.18
CA ARG A 258 21.58 -12.05 29.14
C ARG A 258 20.22 -12.13 29.87
N ASP A 259 19.68 -10.98 30.24
CA ASP A 259 18.50 -10.86 31.12
C ASP A 259 17.26 -10.30 30.40
N GLU A 260 17.45 -9.64 29.25
CA GLU A 260 16.36 -9.04 28.47
C GLU A 260 16.67 -9.07 26.97
N ASN A 261 15.60 -9.09 26.17
CA ASN A 261 15.65 -8.84 24.73
C ASN A 261 14.97 -7.51 24.42
N ILE A 262 15.45 -6.85 23.37
CA ILE A 262 14.94 -5.54 22.94
C ILE A 262 14.73 -5.60 21.43
N LEU A 263 13.62 -5.06 20.94
CA LEU A 263 13.43 -4.78 19.52
C LEU A 263 13.57 -3.30 19.24
N PHE A 264 14.09 -2.98 18.06
CA PHE A 264 13.91 -1.68 17.44
C PHE A 264 13.16 -1.88 16.14
N ASP A 265 12.01 -1.20 16.05
CA ASP A 265 10.99 -1.40 15.02
C ASP A 265 10.46 -2.85 14.96
N THR A 266 9.40 -3.06 14.17
CA THR A 266 8.61 -4.32 14.16
C THR A 266 8.24 -4.80 12.77
N GLY A 267 8.56 -4.04 11.72
CA GLY A 267 8.11 -4.39 10.38
C GLY A 267 6.63 -4.07 10.17
N PHE A 268 6.12 -4.55 9.03
CA PHE A 268 4.68 -4.61 8.75
C PHE A 268 3.97 -5.66 9.63
N GLY A 269 2.73 -5.38 10.03
CA GLY A 269 1.94 -6.30 10.86
C GLY A 269 1.63 -7.64 10.21
N ILE A 270 1.50 -7.67 8.89
CA ILE A 270 1.26 -8.88 8.11
C ILE A 270 2.37 -9.94 8.26
N TYR A 271 3.58 -9.53 8.67
CA TYR A 271 4.72 -10.44 8.89
C TYR A 271 4.89 -10.90 10.34
N HIS A 272 3.98 -10.51 11.25
CA HIS A 272 4.20 -10.72 12.69
C HIS A 272 4.54 -12.17 13.04
N TRP A 273 3.76 -13.14 12.55
CA TRP A 273 3.94 -14.55 12.89
C TRP A 273 5.27 -15.09 12.37
N GLU A 274 5.62 -14.79 11.11
CA GLU A 274 6.88 -15.22 10.52
C GLU A 274 8.09 -14.53 11.17
N VAL A 275 7.92 -13.29 11.63
CA VAL A 275 8.92 -12.57 12.42
C VAL A 275 9.13 -13.25 13.76
N VAL A 276 8.07 -13.64 14.48
CA VAL A 276 8.19 -14.37 15.77
C VAL A 276 8.90 -15.71 15.58
N ASP A 277 8.56 -16.46 14.54
CA ASP A 277 9.21 -17.74 14.21
C ASP A 277 10.70 -17.53 13.88
N MET A 278 11.01 -16.51 13.09
CA MET A 278 12.38 -16.12 12.75
C MET A 278 13.18 -15.70 14.00
N LEU A 279 12.63 -14.82 14.85
CA LEU A 279 13.28 -14.38 16.09
C LEU A 279 13.59 -15.58 16.99
N THR A 280 12.61 -16.48 17.16
CA THR A 280 12.76 -17.72 17.92
C THR A 280 13.87 -18.61 17.34
N ARG A 281 13.94 -18.73 16.01
CA ARG A 281 15.00 -19.50 15.32
C ARG A 281 16.40 -18.99 15.61
N TYR A 282 16.57 -17.67 15.74
CA TYR A 282 17.83 -17.04 16.11
C TYR A 282 18.06 -16.94 17.62
N GLY A 283 17.15 -17.51 18.42
CA GLY A 283 17.24 -17.59 19.87
C GLY A 283 16.94 -16.27 20.57
N ILE A 284 16.03 -15.48 20.00
CA ILE A 284 15.45 -14.28 20.60
C ILE A 284 14.05 -14.68 21.06
N ASP A 285 13.88 -14.85 22.37
CA ASP A 285 12.60 -15.20 22.97
C ASP A 285 11.75 -13.93 23.12
N CYS A 286 10.62 -13.87 22.41
CA CYS A 286 9.69 -12.75 22.46
C CYS A 286 9.07 -12.55 23.84
N ALA A 287 8.98 -13.60 24.67
CA ALA A 287 8.47 -13.49 26.05
C ALA A 287 9.46 -12.75 26.99
N GLN A 288 10.72 -12.59 26.57
CA GLN A 288 11.74 -11.82 27.28
C GLN A 288 11.90 -10.40 26.72
N LEU A 289 11.01 -9.96 25.84
CA LEU A 289 11.02 -8.58 25.36
C LEU A 289 10.62 -7.65 26.49
N SER A 290 11.54 -6.79 26.91
CA SER A 290 11.22 -5.77 27.91
C SER A 290 10.63 -4.53 27.27
N ARG A 291 11.09 -4.16 26.06
CA ARG A 291 10.66 -2.98 25.31
C ARG A 291 10.82 -3.15 23.80
N ILE A 292 10.03 -2.35 23.09
CA ILE A 292 10.16 -2.12 21.65
C ILE A 292 10.42 -0.62 21.43
N TYR A 293 11.55 -0.26 20.86
CA TYR A 293 11.90 1.11 20.55
C TYR A 293 11.54 1.41 19.10
N ILE A 294 10.59 2.32 18.88
CA ILE A 294 10.14 2.64 17.53
C ILE A 294 10.86 3.90 17.05
N THR A 295 11.49 3.80 15.87
CA THR A 295 12.13 4.96 15.24
C THR A 295 11.10 5.95 14.75
N HIS A 296 10.00 5.46 14.16
CA HIS A 296 8.93 6.30 13.64
C HIS A 296 7.62 5.55 13.30
N ALA A 297 6.60 6.30 12.86
CA ALA A 297 5.22 5.87 12.73
C ALA A 297 4.82 5.24 11.38
N ASP A 298 5.74 5.03 10.44
CA ASP A 298 5.38 4.36 9.20
C ASP A 298 5.07 2.87 9.48
N ALA A 299 4.17 2.31 8.66
CA ALA A 299 3.58 0.98 8.88
C ALA A 299 4.62 -0.15 8.88
N ASP A 300 5.73 0.02 8.19
CA ASP A 300 6.81 -0.95 8.14
C ASP A 300 7.84 -0.81 9.27
N HIS A 301 7.64 0.12 10.19
CA HIS A 301 8.46 0.29 11.39
C HIS A 301 7.69 -0.04 12.66
N CYS A 302 6.39 0.28 12.70
CA CYS A 302 5.56 0.07 13.90
C CYS A 302 4.33 -0.80 13.68
N GLY A 303 4.16 -1.39 12.50
CA GLY A 303 2.91 -2.04 12.12
C GLY A 303 2.64 -3.38 12.76
N GLY A 304 3.62 -4.02 13.37
CA GLY A 304 3.42 -5.25 14.15
C GLY A 304 3.46 -5.04 15.66
N ALA A 305 3.59 -3.80 16.15
CA ALA A 305 3.99 -3.54 17.52
C ALA A 305 2.94 -3.96 18.57
N ASP A 306 1.64 -3.83 18.28
CA ASP A 306 0.60 -4.26 19.24
C ASP A 306 0.56 -5.77 19.48
N MET A 307 1.08 -6.53 18.52
CA MET A 307 1.02 -7.99 18.55
C MET A 307 2.12 -8.59 19.45
N PHE A 308 3.05 -7.78 19.95
CA PHE A 308 4.06 -8.19 20.92
C PHE A 308 3.62 -7.83 22.35
N GLU A 309 3.86 -8.73 23.30
CA GLU A 309 3.58 -8.51 24.73
C GLU A 309 4.64 -7.64 25.43
N ALA A 310 5.00 -6.49 24.84
CA ALA A 310 5.96 -5.56 25.40
C ALA A 310 5.58 -4.09 25.10
N PRO A 311 5.81 -3.15 26.05
CA PRO A 311 5.51 -1.75 25.82
C PRO A 311 6.42 -1.16 24.73
N SER A 312 5.81 -0.38 23.84
CA SER A 312 6.52 0.36 22.80
C SER A 312 6.86 1.77 23.27
N VAL A 313 8.09 2.20 23.02
CA VAL A 313 8.58 3.54 23.35
C VAL A 313 8.62 4.38 22.07
N LEU A 314 7.87 5.48 22.03
CA LEU A 314 7.72 6.33 20.86
C LEU A 314 7.88 7.81 21.17
N HIS A 315 8.23 8.58 20.15
CA HIS A 315 8.10 10.03 20.20
C HIS A 315 6.61 10.45 20.18
N PRO A 316 6.20 11.50 20.91
CA PRO A 316 4.81 11.98 20.89
C PRO A 316 4.29 12.29 19.48
N GLY A 317 5.13 12.86 18.60
CA GLY A 317 4.78 13.11 17.20
C GLY A 317 4.47 11.84 16.39
N SER A 318 5.11 10.70 16.71
CA SER A 318 4.79 9.42 16.08
C SER A 318 3.43 8.88 16.56
N VAL A 319 3.12 9.05 17.86
CA VAL A 319 1.80 8.72 18.41
C VAL A 319 0.71 9.52 17.70
N GLU A 320 0.90 10.82 17.52
CA GLU A 320 -0.06 11.67 16.81
C GLU A 320 -0.25 11.27 15.34
N ILE A 321 0.81 10.85 14.65
CA ILE A 321 0.69 10.33 13.27
C ILE A 321 -0.17 9.07 13.22
N ILE A 322 0.04 8.14 14.15
CA ILE A 322 -0.74 6.91 14.27
C ILE A 322 -2.21 7.25 14.53
N GLU A 323 -2.50 8.11 15.51
CA GLU A 323 -3.86 8.52 15.87
C GLU A 323 -4.61 9.22 14.73
N ASN A 324 -3.89 9.98 13.90
CA ASN A 324 -4.48 10.69 12.76
C ASN A 324 -4.47 9.86 11.46
N ALA A 325 -3.89 8.65 11.46
CA ALA A 325 -3.70 7.80 10.29
C ALA A 325 -3.15 8.57 9.06
N ASN A 326 -2.21 9.48 9.29
CA ASN A 326 -1.65 10.36 8.26
C ASN A 326 -0.17 10.59 8.53
N ARG A 327 0.70 9.92 7.76
CA ARG A 327 2.16 10.05 7.90
C ARG A 327 2.70 11.47 7.70
N ALA A 328 1.93 12.33 7.03
CA ALA A 328 2.29 13.71 6.79
C ALA A 328 1.77 14.67 7.87
N TYR A 329 1.12 14.17 8.93
CA TYR A 329 0.61 15.01 10.01
C TYR A 329 1.69 15.92 10.61
N LYS A 330 1.33 17.17 10.92
CA LYS A 330 2.24 18.24 11.38
C LYS A 330 3.44 18.54 10.47
N SER A 331 3.35 18.18 9.20
CA SER A 331 4.34 18.55 8.17
C SER A 331 3.77 19.54 7.15
N LYS A 332 4.64 20.06 6.28
CA LYS A 332 4.25 20.85 5.10
C LYS A 332 3.34 20.08 4.14
N MET A 333 3.36 18.75 4.19
CA MET A 333 2.57 17.86 3.37
C MET A 333 1.32 17.32 4.09
N GLN A 334 0.95 17.83 5.27
CA GLN A 334 -0.21 17.32 6.03
C GLN A 334 -1.51 17.29 5.22
N SER A 335 -1.73 18.30 4.37
CA SER A 335 -2.89 18.37 3.48
C SER A 335 -2.68 17.64 2.14
N SER A 336 -1.62 16.84 2.02
CA SER A 336 -1.36 16.05 0.83
C SER A 336 -2.30 14.85 0.79
N VAL A 337 -3.19 14.88 -0.19
CA VAL A 337 -4.06 13.76 -0.51
C VAL A 337 -3.25 12.49 -0.77
N LEU A 338 -2.16 12.57 -1.54
CA LEU A 338 -1.33 11.40 -1.86
C LEU A 338 -0.81 10.73 -0.59
N GLY A 339 -0.30 11.51 0.36
CA GLY A 339 0.21 10.98 1.62
C GLY A 339 -0.88 10.36 2.48
N GLU A 340 -2.04 11.00 2.60
CA GLU A 340 -3.17 10.47 3.37
C GLU A 340 -3.68 9.16 2.76
N VAL A 341 -3.97 9.14 1.46
CA VAL A 341 -4.51 7.93 0.82
C VAL A 341 -3.49 6.80 0.78
N TYR A 342 -2.21 7.10 0.50
CA TYR A 342 -1.15 6.09 0.60
C TYR A 342 -1.11 5.48 1.99
N THR A 343 -1.18 6.31 3.05
CA THR A 343 -1.16 5.82 4.44
C THR A 343 -2.31 4.85 4.69
N LYS A 344 -3.53 5.16 4.23
CA LYS A 344 -4.68 4.24 4.35
C LYS A 344 -4.45 2.92 3.61
N LEU A 345 -3.98 2.98 2.36
CA LEU A 345 -3.74 1.80 1.53
C LEU A 345 -2.67 0.89 2.12
N ILE A 346 -1.52 1.45 2.51
CA ILE A 346 -0.43 0.65 3.06
C ILE A 346 -0.82 0.08 4.42
N ASN A 347 -1.54 0.83 5.27
CA ASN A 347 -2.02 0.33 6.55
C ASN A 347 -2.97 -0.86 6.37
N LEU A 348 -3.86 -0.78 5.39
CA LEU A 348 -4.78 -1.85 5.03
C LEU A 348 -4.03 -3.11 4.56
N PHE A 349 -3.17 -2.98 3.53
CA PHE A 349 -2.49 -4.13 2.94
C PHE A 349 -1.47 -4.78 3.86
N SER A 350 -0.90 -4.00 4.79
CA SER A 350 0.11 -4.50 5.74
C SER A 350 -0.47 -5.00 7.05
N HIS A 351 -1.80 -5.03 7.21
CA HIS A 351 -2.47 -5.37 8.46
C HIS A 351 -1.90 -4.55 9.64
N PHE A 352 -1.88 -3.24 9.49
CA PHE A 352 -1.27 -2.33 10.47
C PHE A 352 -1.91 -2.46 11.86
N GLN A 353 -1.14 -2.97 12.81
CA GLN A 353 -1.45 -3.11 14.24
C GLN A 353 -0.49 -2.22 15.06
N PRO A 354 -0.72 -0.90 15.08
CA PRO A 354 0.14 0.04 15.80
C PRO A 354 0.10 -0.18 17.31
N PRO A 355 1.14 0.21 18.06
CA PRO A 355 1.25 -0.09 19.48
C PRO A 355 0.10 0.51 20.31
N THR A 356 -0.55 -0.29 21.15
CA THR A 356 -1.53 0.22 22.14
C THR A 356 -0.92 0.47 23.52
N GLN A 357 0.10 -0.31 23.90
CA GLN A 357 0.87 -0.09 25.13
C GLN A 357 2.05 0.84 24.84
N VAL A 358 1.83 2.14 25.04
CA VAL A 358 2.78 3.18 24.65
C VAL A 358 3.41 3.87 25.86
N GLU A 359 4.74 3.98 25.81
CA GLU A 359 5.51 4.91 26.62
C GLU A 359 6.05 6.04 25.75
N VAL A 360 5.77 7.27 26.17
CA VAL A 360 6.06 8.46 25.37
C VAL A 360 7.38 9.09 25.83
N LEU A 361 8.28 9.33 24.87
CA LEU A 361 9.53 10.05 25.11
C LEU A 361 9.25 11.49 25.59
N PRO A 362 10.12 12.07 26.44
CA PRO A 362 9.99 13.45 26.87
C PRO A 362 10.18 14.42 25.69
N ALA A 363 9.45 15.53 25.72
CA ALA A 363 9.53 16.58 24.69
C ALA A 363 10.60 17.65 24.97
N VAL A 364 11.23 17.64 26.14
CA VAL A 364 12.23 18.64 26.55
C VAL A 364 13.63 18.06 26.37
N PRO A 365 14.50 18.66 25.55
CA PRO A 365 15.82 18.11 25.30
C PRO A 365 16.75 18.29 26.51
N LEU A 366 17.53 17.25 26.79
CA LEU A 366 18.57 17.24 27.82
C LEU A 366 19.80 18.03 27.37
N ARG A 367 20.16 17.90 26.09
CA ARG A 367 21.30 18.56 25.44
C ARG A 367 21.13 18.51 23.92
N MET A 368 22.11 19.03 23.20
CA MET A 368 22.23 18.90 21.75
C MET A 368 23.40 17.97 21.39
N ARG A 369 23.25 17.15 20.36
CA ARG A 369 24.33 16.46 19.66
C ARG A 369 24.33 16.90 18.19
N GLY A 370 25.30 17.74 17.83
CA GLY A 370 25.25 18.46 16.56
C GLY A 370 23.96 19.30 16.47
N PRO A 371 23.16 19.20 15.40
CA PRO A 371 21.88 19.89 15.30
C PRO A 371 20.71 19.14 15.97
N PHE A 372 20.92 17.92 16.48
CA PHE A 372 19.83 17.08 16.98
C PHE A 372 19.65 17.24 18.50
N PRO A 373 18.42 17.50 18.98
CA PRO A 373 18.11 17.45 20.40
C PRO A 373 18.23 16.02 20.94
N VAL A 374 18.89 15.83 22.08
CA VAL A 374 18.89 14.55 22.81
C VAL A 374 17.75 14.59 23.81
N LEU A 375 16.71 13.79 23.58
CA LEU A 375 15.48 13.79 24.38
C LEU A 375 15.64 12.96 25.65
N ALA A 376 16.30 11.82 25.54
CA ALA A 376 16.45 10.87 26.64
C ALA A 376 17.78 10.12 26.54
N GLU A 377 18.17 9.56 27.67
CA GLU A 377 19.15 8.48 27.76
C GLU A 377 18.42 7.25 28.26
N LEU A 378 18.67 6.10 27.64
CA LEU A 378 18.06 4.83 28.01
C LEU A 378 19.10 3.72 28.05
N THR A 379 18.79 2.65 28.77
CA THR A 379 19.59 1.43 28.79
C THR A 379 18.77 0.30 28.21
N ALA A 380 19.35 -0.43 27.25
CA ALA A 380 18.71 -1.55 26.58
C ALA A 380 19.73 -2.69 26.45
N ALA A 381 19.44 -3.84 27.06
CA ALA A 381 20.37 -4.97 27.18
C ALA A 381 21.75 -4.55 27.74
N GLY A 382 21.77 -3.65 28.73
CA GLY A 382 23.00 -3.12 29.31
C GLY A 382 23.77 -2.11 28.45
N ILE A 383 23.26 -1.73 27.28
CA ILE A 383 23.86 -0.72 26.41
C ILE A 383 23.16 0.62 26.63
N CYS A 384 23.94 1.68 26.85
CA CYS A 384 23.42 3.04 26.99
C CYS A 384 23.24 3.70 25.62
N PHE A 385 22.02 4.18 25.34
CA PHE A 385 21.68 4.94 24.15
C PHE A 385 21.27 6.36 24.49
N GLU A 386 21.70 7.29 23.65
CA GLU A 386 21.07 8.60 23.48
C GLU A 386 19.94 8.49 22.46
N VAL A 387 18.78 9.08 22.78
CA VAL A 387 17.67 9.22 21.84
C VAL A 387 17.71 10.62 21.24
N LEU A 388 18.00 10.71 19.95
CA LEU A 388 18.09 11.96 19.21
C LEU A 388 16.78 12.22 18.46
N GLU A 389 16.22 13.41 18.61
CA GLU A 389 15.09 13.87 17.81
C GLU A 389 15.58 14.26 16.40
N SER A 390 14.91 13.74 15.37
CA SER A 390 15.08 14.21 14.00
C SER A 390 14.54 15.64 13.83
N LEU A 391 14.95 16.35 12.79
CA LEU A 391 14.40 17.68 12.49
C LEU A 391 12.99 17.59 11.88
N GLY A 392 12.52 16.39 11.51
CA GLY A 392 11.19 16.13 10.96
C GLY A 392 11.14 15.99 9.43
N GLY A 393 12.28 15.81 8.76
CA GLY A 393 12.38 15.79 7.29
C GLY A 393 11.76 14.55 6.63
N HIS A 394 11.98 13.38 7.21
CA HIS A 394 11.33 12.15 6.76
C HIS A 394 9.86 12.11 7.20
N LEU A 395 9.62 12.27 8.50
CA LEU A 395 8.31 12.44 9.13
C LEU A 395 8.46 13.21 10.45
N HIS A 396 7.36 13.79 10.93
CA HIS A 396 7.31 14.34 12.28
C HIS A 396 7.47 13.22 13.33
N GLY A 397 8.29 13.47 14.35
CA GLY A 397 8.52 12.53 15.45
C GLY A 397 9.48 11.37 15.16
N HIS A 398 10.19 11.38 14.04
CA HIS A 398 11.29 10.44 13.82
C HIS A 398 12.40 10.62 14.87
N VAL A 399 12.90 9.52 15.44
CA VAL A 399 14.04 9.51 16.36
C VAL A 399 15.17 8.58 15.90
N PHE A 400 16.38 8.87 16.36
CA PHE A 400 17.57 8.04 16.18
C PHE A 400 18.06 7.53 17.53
N PHE A 401 18.63 6.33 17.56
CA PHE A 401 19.22 5.74 18.77
C PHE A 401 20.73 5.61 18.58
N LEU A 402 21.51 6.33 19.38
CA LEU A 402 22.97 6.33 19.30
C LEU A 402 23.58 5.78 20.58
N ALA A 403 24.38 4.72 20.48
CA ALA A 403 25.23 4.24 21.57
C ALA A 403 26.70 4.40 21.16
N PRO A 404 27.34 5.55 21.46
CA PRO A 404 28.67 5.85 20.95
C PRO A 404 29.73 4.89 21.49
N GLU A 405 29.64 4.49 22.76
CA GLU A 405 30.58 3.57 23.42
C GLU A 405 30.45 2.14 22.87
N ALA A 406 29.21 1.71 22.57
CA ALA A 406 28.95 0.40 21.96
C ALA A 406 29.23 0.40 20.44
N GLY A 407 29.34 1.58 19.82
CA GLY A 407 29.55 1.72 18.38
C GLY A 407 28.30 1.37 17.57
N LEU A 408 27.13 1.81 18.03
CA LEU A 408 25.85 1.62 17.33
C LEU A 408 25.18 2.95 17.01
N LEU A 409 24.57 3.02 15.84
CA LEU A 409 23.70 4.12 15.44
C LEU A 409 22.52 3.56 14.64
N LEU A 410 21.32 3.57 15.23
CA LEU A 410 20.06 3.24 14.56
C LEU A 410 19.40 4.53 14.08
N THR A 411 19.04 4.56 12.80
CA THR A 411 18.72 5.83 12.11
C THR A 411 17.34 5.90 11.49
N GLY A 412 16.55 4.82 11.59
CA GLY A 412 15.35 4.63 10.79
C GLY A 412 15.63 5.01 9.32
N ASP A 413 14.66 5.65 8.70
CA ASP A 413 14.71 5.97 7.27
C ASP A 413 15.59 7.19 6.91
N CYS A 414 16.36 7.73 7.85
CA CYS A 414 17.28 8.82 7.55
C CYS A 414 18.48 8.33 6.71
N LEU A 415 19.09 7.21 7.11
CA LEU A 415 20.18 6.55 6.41
C LEU A 415 19.76 5.16 5.93
N ILE A 416 19.74 4.97 4.62
CA ILE A 416 19.39 3.70 3.98
C ILE A 416 20.53 3.28 3.05
N ASN A 417 20.96 2.02 3.14
CA ASN A 417 21.94 1.45 2.24
C ASN A 417 21.27 0.87 0.98
N PHE A 418 20.80 1.74 0.08
CA PHE A 418 20.14 1.32 -1.17
C PHE A 418 20.98 0.37 -2.03
N ALA A 419 22.32 0.47 -1.97
CA ALA A 419 23.21 -0.41 -2.73
C ALA A 419 23.20 -1.87 -2.23
N SER A 420 22.61 -2.13 -1.06
CA SER A 420 22.46 -3.47 -0.50
C SER A 420 21.13 -4.14 -0.85
N PHE A 421 20.21 -3.45 -1.52
CA PHE A 421 18.91 -4.00 -1.84
C PHE A 421 19.03 -5.15 -2.85
N THR A 422 18.23 -6.20 -2.64
CA THR A 422 17.97 -7.17 -3.69
C THR A 422 17.02 -6.53 -4.73
N PRO A 423 16.98 -7.05 -5.96
CA PRO A 423 16.06 -6.54 -6.99
C PRO A 423 14.60 -6.48 -6.52
N GLU A 424 14.16 -7.46 -5.73
CA GLU A 424 12.80 -7.52 -5.19
C GLU A 424 12.51 -6.37 -4.21
N ARG A 425 13.45 -6.07 -3.30
CA ARG A 425 13.30 -4.96 -2.34
C ARG A 425 13.36 -3.60 -3.04
N GLU A 426 14.23 -3.46 -4.06
CA GLU A 426 14.29 -2.24 -4.87
C GLU A 426 12.98 -2.00 -5.64
N GLN A 427 12.41 -3.06 -6.20
CA GLN A 427 11.11 -3.00 -6.86
C GLN A 427 10.01 -2.55 -5.89
N PHE A 428 9.91 -3.18 -4.71
CA PHE A 428 8.91 -2.81 -3.71
C PHE A 428 9.08 -1.36 -3.22
N SER A 429 10.31 -0.95 -2.90
CA SER A 429 10.62 0.41 -2.41
C SER A 429 10.23 1.49 -3.43
N THR A 430 10.29 1.18 -4.73
CA THR A 430 9.88 2.11 -5.78
C THR A 430 8.38 2.37 -5.81
N LEU A 431 7.55 1.39 -5.40
CA LEU A 431 6.08 1.52 -5.41
C LEU A 431 5.61 2.68 -4.51
N ALA A 432 6.15 2.77 -3.28
CA ALA A 432 5.82 3.86 -2.36
C ALA A 432 6.16 5.24 -2.94
N LYS A 433 7.31 5.34 -3.62
CA LYS A 433 7.73 6.56 -4.29
C LYS A 433 6.82 6.92 -5.47
N ASN A 434 6.34 5.94 -6.24
CA ASN A 434 5.43 6.22 -7.35
C ASN A 434 4.08 6.76 -6.86
N LEU A 435 3.55 6.21 -5.77
CA LEU A 435 2.25 6.60 -5.21
C LEU A 435 2.28 7.98 -4.51
N MET A 436 3.41 8.35 -3.91
CA MET A 436 3.55 9.60 -3.14
C MET A 436 4.42 10.67 -3.79
N THR A 437 5.12 10.39 -4.89
CA THR A 437 6.23 11.16 -5.50
C THR A 437 7.50 11.30 -4.66
N SER A 438 7.37 11.31 -3.34
CA SER A 438 8.47 11.28 -2.37
C SER A 438 8.02 10.61 -1.09
N VAL A 439 8.93 9.87 -0.45
CA VAL A 439 8.72 9.30 0.89
C VAL A 439 9.05 10.29 2.01
N ASN A 440 9.66 11.44 1.70
CA ASN A 440 9.98 12.45 2.71
C ASN A 440 8.94 13.57 2.70
N VAL A 441 8.41 13.91 3.88
CA VAL A 441 7.46 15.04 4.04
C VAL A 441 8.12 16.42 3.85
N ASP A 442 9.44 16.50 4.05
CA ASP A 442 10.27 17.66 3.69
C ASP A 442 11.64 17.17 3.19
N SER A 443 11.80 17.05 1.87
CA SER A 443 13.00 16.50 1.25
C SER A 443 14.26 17.37 1.46
N GLU A 444 14.11 18.69 1.57
CA GLU A 444 15.25 19.57 1.85
C GLU A 444 15.75 19.38 3.29
N MET A 445 14.81 19.27 4.23
CA MET A 445 15.10 18.97 5.62
C MET A 445 15.72 17.58 5.79
N ALA A 446 15.14 16.55 5.16
CA ALA A 446 15.69 15.18 5.17
C ALA A 446 17.14 15.15 4.66
N ASN A 447 17.47 15.93 3.63
CA ASN A 447 18.84 16.06 3.12
C ASN A 447 19.80 16.79 4.07
N ARG A 448 19.30 17.70 4.93
CA ARG A 448 20.13 18.35 5.97
C ARG A 448 20.39 17.38 7.12
N GLU A 449 19.36 16.68 7.59
CA GLU A 449 19.46 15.65 8.63
C GLU A 449 20.46 14.58 8.22
N ARG A 450 20.33 14.04 7.00
CA ARG A 450 21.22 13.00 6.48
C ARG A 450 22.69 13.39 6.55
N ARG A 451 23.00 14.64 6.18
CA ARG A 451 24.38 15.16 6.22
C ARG A 451 24.88 15.29 7.64
N ALA A 452 24.08 15.88 8.52
CA ALA A 452 24.45 16.04 9.92
C ALA A 452 24.67 14.69 10.63
N LEU A 453 23.83 13.70 10.34
CA LEU A 453 23.94 12.36 10.92
C LEU A 453 25.17 11.62 10.39
N MET A 454 25.50 11.78 9.11
CA MET A 454 26.74 11.27 8.52
C MET A 454 27.99 11.91 9.12
N ASP A 455 27.95 13.21 9.45
CA ASP A 455 29.07 13.91 10.08
C ASP A 455 29.30 13.39 11.52
N ILE A 456 28.23 13.21 12.30
CA ILE A 456 28.29 12.60 13.64
C ILE A 456 28.83 11.15 13.54
N ALA A 457 28.33 10.37 12.58
CA ALA A 457 28.77 9.00 12.37
C ALA A 457 30.27 8.94 12.02
N ALA A 458 30.76 9.86 11.18
CA ALA A 458 32.17 9.93 10.80
C ALA A 458 33.08 10.27 11.97
N GLU A 459 32.66 11.19 12.85
CA GLU A 459 33.41 11.56 14.05
C GLU A 459 33.56 10.37 15.01
N ILE A 460 32.45 9.67 15.28
CA ILE A 460 32.43 8.52 16.19
C ILE A 460 33.19 7.33 15.60
N ASP A 461 33.00 7.01 14.31
CA ASP A 461 33.75 5.93 13.64
C ASP A 461 35.27 6.21 13.67
N ALA A 462 35.69 7.47 13.49
CA ALA A 462 37.09 7.86 13.59
C ALA A 462 37.68 7.68 15.00
N ALA A 463 36.88 7.88 16.05
CA ALA A 463 37.29 7.58 17.42
C ALA A 463 37.40 6.07 17.66
N LEU A 464 36.36 5.30 17.31
CA LEU A 464 36.32 3.84 17.48
C LEU A 464 37.41 3.12 16.69
N ARG A 465 37.77 3.62 15.50
CA ARG A 465 38.88 3.08 14.70
C ARG A 465 40.21 3.08 15.44
N LYS A 466 40.45 4.03 16.35
CA LYS A 466 41.67 4.06 17.18
C LYS A 466 41.74 2.90 18.16
N GLU A 467 40.60 2.31 18.48
CA GLU A 467 40.42 1.15 19.35
C GLU A 467 40.25 -0.16 18.56
N GLY A 468 40.42 -0.12 17.23
CA GLY A 468 40.22 -1.29 16.36
C GLY A 468 38.76 -1.66 16.12
N ARG A 469 37.82 -0.78 16.47
CA ARG A 469 36.36 -0.97 16.32
C ARG A 469 35.82 -0.06 15.22
N ARG A 470 34.57 -0.28 14.81
CA ARG A 470 33.85 0.53 13.82
C ARG A 470 32.48 0.93 14.37
N LEU A 471 31.93 2.04 13.88
CA LEU A 471 30.52 2.39 14.11
C LEU A 471 29.64 1.58 13.17
N LEU A 472 28.74 0.79 13.73
CA LEU A 472 27.69 0.08 12.99
C LEU A 472 26.50 1.02 12.78
N ILE A 473 26.22 1.33 11.52
CA ILE A 473 25.07 2.13 11.09
C ILE A 473 23.95 1.16 10.71
N CYS A 474 22.89 1.22 11.50
CA CYS A 474 21.67 0.43 11.39
C CYS A 474 20.60 1.32 10.73
N GLY A 475 20.47 1.18 9.41
CA GLY A 475 19.49 1.93 8.61
C GLY A 475 18.08 1.38 8.74
N GLY A 476 17.07 2.17 8.37
CA GLY A 476 15.67 1.71 8.32
C GLY A 476 15.49 0.58 7.32
N HIS A 477 16.29 0.56 6.25
CA HIS A 477 16.34 -0.54 5.29
C HIS A 477 17.77 -0.91 4.88
N GLY A 478 17.90 -2.16 4.44
CA GLY A 478 19.14 -2.70 3.90
C GLY A 478 20.11 -3.17 4.97
N THR A 479 21.34 -3.44 4.56
CA THR A 479 22.33 -4.05 5.45
C THR A 479 22.87 -3.08 6.50
N VAL A 480 23.23 -3.63 7.67
CA VAL A 480 24.10 -2.95 8.62
C VAL A 480 25.39 -2.56 7.91
N SER A 481 25.73 -1.30 8.08
CA SER A 481 26.75 -0.65 7.27
C SER A 481 27.81 0.00 8.15
N THR A 482 29.00 0.17 7.58
CA THR A 482 30.01 1.09 8.12
C THR A 482 30.25 2.22 7.14
N LEU A 483 30.78 3.35 7.63
CA LEU A 483 31.08 4.49 6.78
C LEU A 483 32.40 4.28 6.03
N GLU A 484 32.32 4.20 4.70
CA GLU A 484 33.47 4.15 3.80
C GLU A 484 33.51 5.43 2.96
N GLY A 485 34.34 6.38 3.40
CA GLY A 485 34.35 7.75 2.87
C GLY A 485 33.05 8.48 3.21
N LYS A 486 32.20 8.72 2.21
CA LYS A 486 30.87 9.35 2.36
C LYS A 486 29.72 8.39 2.01
N LYS A 487 30.01 7.09 1.93
CA LYS A 487 29.04 6.07 1.51
C LYS A 487 28.89 5.02 2.61
N LEU A 488 27.68 4.48 2.69
CA LEU A 488 27.42 3.28 3.47
C LEU A 488 27.93 2.06 2.69
N ALA A 489 28.67 1.19 3.36
CA ALA A 489 29.10 -0.09 2.81
C ALA A 489 28.66 -1.20 3.75
N THR A 490 28.07 -2.26 3.19
CA THR A 490 27.69 -3.47 3.94
C THR A 490 28.87 -3.96 4.77
N TYR A 491 28.62 -4.18 6.06
CA TYR A 491 29.62 -4.68 7.00
C TYR A 491 29.20 -6.05 7.54
N GLY A 492 30.11 -7.02 7.59
CA GLY A 492 29.80 -8.37 8.08
C GLY A 492 29.10 -9.28 7.05
N ALA A 493 28.88 -10.53 7.44
CA ALA A 493 28.23 -11.54 6.60
C ALA A 493 26.71 -11.39 6.63
N VAL A 494 26.07 -11.75 5.52
CA VAL A 494 24.62 -11.79 5.36
C VAL A 494 24.21 -13.24 5.16
N GLU A 495 23.33 -13.73 6.02
CA GLU A 495 22.72 -15.05 5.96
C GLU A 495 21.28 -14.94 5.47
N ARG A 496 20.80 -15.90 4.66
CA ARG A 496 19.41 -15.94 4.22
C ARG A 496 18.58 -16.82 5.14
N TYR A 497 17.62 -16.24 5.84
CA TYR A 497 16.51 -16.94 6.46
C TYR A 497 15.41 -17.21 5.42
N ARG A 498 14.80 -18.39 5.50
CA ARG A 498 13.56 -18.73 4.80
C ARG A 498 12.63 -19.41 5.78
N SER A 499 11.37 -19.04 5.74
CA SER A 499 10.35 -19.77 6.48
C SER A 499 10.28 -21.21 6.01
N ASP A 500 10.01 -22.15 6.93
CA ASP A 500 9.81 -23.54 6.56
C ASP A 500 8.33 -23.71 6.15
N PRO A 501 8.04 -24.05 4.88
CA PRO A 501 6.68 -24.17 4.39
C PRO A 501 5.85 -25.21 5.15
N THR A 502 6.48 -26.15 5.87
CA THR A 502 5.77 -27.17 6.63
C THR A 502 5.07 -26.65 7.88
N TYR A 503 5.40 -25.43 8.34
CA TYR A 503 4.71 -24.79 9.46
C TYR A 503 3.39 -24.10 9.05
N TYR A 504 3.12 -23.92 7.74
CA TYR A 504 1.94 -23.22 7.23
C TYR A 504 1.14 -24.16 6.30
N PRO A 505 -0.14 -24.46 6.61
CA PRO A 505 -0.96 -25.46 5.89
C PRO A 505 -1.45 -25.03 4.50
#